data_AF-A0ABD3XJW0-F1
#
_entry.id   AF-A0ABD3XJW0-F1
#
_cell.length_a   1.000
_cell.length_b   1.000
_cell.length_c   1.000
_cell.angle_alpha   90.00
_cell.angle_beta   90.00
_cell.angle_gamma   90.00
#
_symmetry.space_group_name_H-M   'P 1'
#
loop_
_entity.id
_entity.type
_entity.pdbx_description
1 polymer ?
#
loop_
_entity_poly.entity_id
_entity_poly.type
_entity_poly.pdbx_seq_one_letter_code
_entity_poly.pdbx_strand_id
1 'polypeptide(L)'
;MYTRHLIELFIYMGFTYDEIAMILSIQHNMMLYVRHLKRKLHELNLTRRKGYSDLDTVLSFIEYQLTTSGQMHGYRWICQKCLLNCLKVKKEDIIYNA
;
A
#
# COMPACT_ATOMS: atom_id res chain seq x y z
N MET A 1 16.18 14.84 -3.05
CA MET A 1 15.17 14.13 -3.86
C MET A 1 14.73 12.78 -3.27
N TYR A 2 15.62 11.98 -2.66
CA TYR A 2 15.31 10.64 -2.11
C TYR A 2 14.15 10.57 -1.11
N THR A 3 13.94 11.59 -0.28
CA THR A 3 12.90 11.56 0.77
C THR A 3 11.48 11.44 0.23
N ARG A 4 11.18 12.01 -0.95
CA ARG A 4 9.83 11.97 -1.52
C ARG A 4 9.46 10.56 -1.96
N HIS A 5 10.34 9.91 -2.71
CA HIS A 5 10.10 8.57 -3.24
C HIS A 5 9.91 7.53 -2.13
N LEU A 6 10.70 7.64 -1.05
CA LEU A 6 10.56 6.77 0.12
C LEU A 6 9.22 6.99 0.84
N ILE A 7 8.80 8.24 1.01
CA ILE A 7 7.50 8.56 1.62
C ILE A 7 6.35 7.99 0.77
N GLU A 8 6.42 8.13 -0.54
CA GLU A 8 5.44 7.56 -1.48
C GLU A 8 5.40 6.03 -1.33
N LEU A 9 6.56 5.36 -1.42
CA LEU A 9 6.70 3.92 -1.30
C LEU A 9 6.07 3.39 0.00
N PHE A 10 6.40 3.99 1.15
CA PHE A 10 5.88 3.52 2.43
C PHE A 10 4.36 3.77 2.57
N ILE A 11 3.83 4.84 1.98
CA ILE A 11 2.37 5.05 1.94
C ILE A 11 1.67 4.03 1.05
N TYR A 12 2.29 3.63 -0.07
CA TYR A 12 1.78 2.57 -0.93
C TYR A 12 1.80 1.20 -0.23
N MET A 13 2.88 0.90 0.51
CA MET A 13 2.98 -0.29 1.35
C MET A 13 2.03 -0.29 2.56
N GLY A 14 1.37 0.84 2.84
CA GLY A 14 0.34 0.93 3.87
C GLY A 14 0.85 1.27 5.28
N PHE A 15 2.11 1.70 5.43
CA PHE A 15 2.63 2.14 6.73
C PHE A 15 1.84 3.34 7.30
N THR A 16 1.82 3.43 8.62
CA THR A 16 1.31 4.57 9.38
C THR A 16 2.32 5.73 9.35
N TYR A 17 1.86 6.94 9.67
CA TYR A 17 2.77 8.09 9.71
C TYR A 17 3.86 7.96 10.78
N ASP A 18 3.57 7.26 11.88
CA ASP A 18 4.53 7.02 12.95
C ASP A 18 5.60 6.03 12.51
N GLU A 19 5.21 4.94 11.85
CA GLU A 19 6.15 3.97 11.26
C GLU A 19 7.03 4.62 10.18
N ILE A 20 6.45 5.43 9.29
CA ILE A 20 7.21 6.15 8.26
C ILE A 20 8.23 7.10 8.89
N ALA A 21 7.81 7.88 9.90
CA ALA A 21 8.70 8.78 10.62
C ALA A 21 9.85 8.01 11.30
N MET A 22 9.55 6.87 11.92
CA MET A 22 10.52 6.00 12.58
C MET A 22 11.53 5.41 11.58
N ILE A 23 11.05 4.86 10.46
CA ILE A 23 11.91 4.26 9.42
C ILE A 23 12.83 5.32 8.80
N LEU A 24 12.30 6.49 8.48
CA LEU A 24 13.10 7.61 7.95
C LEU A 24 14.15 8.09 8.97
N SER A 25 13.81 8.07 10.25
CA SER A 25 14.73 8.44 11.33
C SER A 25 15.85 7.41 11.50
N ILE A 26 15.52 6.12 11.52
CA ILE A 26 16.47 5.04 11.82
C ILE A 26 17.36 4.73 10.61
N GLN A 27 16.77 4.56 9.42
CA GLN A 27 17.50 4.07 8.25
C GLN A 27 18.15 5.19 7.43
N HIS A 28 17.63 6.42 7.52
CA HIS A 28 18.08 7.54 6.70
C HIS A 28 18.59 8.73 7.51
N ASN A 29 18.71 8.58 8.84
CA ASN A 29 19.16 9.61 9.78
C ASN A 29 18.39 10.95 9.64
N MET A 30 17.14 10.88 9.19
CA MET A 30 16.26 12.02 8.99
C MET A 30 15.27 12.12 10.15
N MET A 31 15.61 12.95 11.15
CA MET A 31 14.72 13.22 12.29
C MET A 31 13.48 13.99 11.82
N LEU A 32 12.44 13.24 11.46
CA LEU A 32 11.24 13.77 10.84
C LEU A 32 10.06 13.58 11.78
N TYR A 33 9.72 14.62 12.53
CA TYR A 33 8.52 14.59 13.36
C TYR A 33 7.29 14.36 12.47
N VAL A 34 6.31 13.63 13.00
CA VAL A 34 5.04 13.32 12.33
C VAL A 34 4.34 14.56 11.77
N ARG A 35 4.41 15.71 12.47
CA ARG A 35 3.87 16.99 11.98
C ARG A 35 4.55 17.47 10.68
N HIS A 36 5.87 17.29 10.56
CA HIS A 36 6.62 17.66 9.35
C HIS A 36 6.30 16.68 8.22
N LEU A 37 6.11 15.38 8.54
CA LEU A 37 5.67 14.38 7.58
C LEU A 37 4.28 14.73 7.03
N LYS A 38 3.31 14.99 7.89
CA LYS A 38 1.95 15.40 7.49
C LYS A 38 1.94 16.65 6.61
N ARG A 39 2.76 17.66 6.94
CA ARG A 39 2.90 18.87 6.11
C ARG A 39 3.47 18.55 4.73
N LYS A 40 4.56 17.78 4.65
CA LYS A 40 5.14 17.34 3.37
C LYS A 40 4.14 16.53 2.53
N LEU A 41 3.39 15.65 3.18
CA LEU A 41 2.35 14.87 2.51
C LEU A 41 1.25 15.73 1.91
N HIS A 42 0.83 16.77 2.64
CA HIS A 42 -0.13 17.74 2.16
C HIS A 42 0.41 18.54 0.96
N GLU A 43 1.65 19.04 1.03
CA GLU A 43 2.33 19.71 -0.08
C GLU A 43 2.45 18.82 -1.33
N LEU A 44 2.61 17.52 -1.13
CA LEU A 44 2.74 16.54 -2.20
C LEU A 44 1.40 15.97 -2.69
N ASN A 45 0.27 16.41 -2.14
CA ASN A 45 -1.06 15.81 -2.37
C ASN A 45 -1.13 14.30 -2.10
N LEU A 46 -0.20 13.77 -1.29
CA LEU A 46 -0.12 12.37 -0.92
C LEU A 46 -0.98 12.14 0.33
N THR A 47 -2.14 11.53 0.13
CA THR A 47 -3.02 11.13 1.22
C THR A 47 -3.14 9.61 1.23
N ARG A 48 -3.22 8.96 2.41
CA ARG A 48 -3.35 7.49 2.50
C ARG A 48 -4.51 6.91 1.68
N ARG A 49 -5.52 7.73 1.34
CA ARG A 49 -6.83 7.32 0.80
C ARG A 49 -7.08 7.60 -0.69
N LYS A 50 -6.11 8.03 -1.50
CA LYS A 50 -6.36 8.26 -2.93
C LYS A 50 -5.67 7.21 -3.79
N GLY A 51 -6.48 6.29 -4.32
CA GLY A 51 -6.06 5.28 -5.30
C GLY A 51 -6.38 3.88 -4.81
N TYR A 52 -7.54 3.38 -5.19
CA TYR A 52 -7.68 1.93 -5.36
C TYR A 52 -6.84 1.54 -6.57
N SER A 53 -6.24 0.36 -6.51
CA SER A 53 -5.58 -0.21 -7.67
C SER A 53 -6.62 -0.40 -8.76
N ASP A 54 -6.19 -0.18 -9.99
CA ASP A 54 -7.00 -0.43 -11.17
C ASP A 54 -7.55 -1.87 -11.15
N LEU A 55 -8.82 -2.02 -11.50
CA LEU A 55 -9.54 -3.29 -11.39
C LEU A 55 -8.91 -4.37 -12.26
N ASP A 56 -8.49 -4.04 -13.49
CA ASP A 56 -7.85 -5.01 -14.39
C ASP A 56 -6.51 -5.50 -13.84
N THR A 57 -5.75 -4.61 -13.21
CA THR A 57 -4.49 -4.96 -12.53
C THR A 57 -4.74 -5.92 -11.36
N VAL A 58 -5.80 -5.67 -10.58
CA VAL A 58 -6.19 -6.52 -9.45
C VAL A 58 -6.68 -7.88 -9.95
N LEU A 59 -7.52 -7.92 -10.99
CA LEU A 59 -8.04 -9.15 -11.57
C LEU A 59 -6.92 -10.03 -12.10
N SER A 60 -6.01 -9.46 -12.89
CA SER A 60 -4.84 -10.17 -13.41
C SER A 60 -3.98 -10.78 -12.30
N PHE A 61 -3.82 -10.06 -11.18
CA PHE A 61 -3.10 -10.59 -10.02
C PHE A 61 -3.86 -11.73 -9.33
N ILE A 62 -5.18 -11.60 -9.18
CA ILE A 62 -6.02 -12.65 -8.57
C ILE A 62 -5.99 -13.92 -9.43
N GLU A 63 -6.17 -13.81 -10.75
CA GLU A 63 -6.09 -14.93 -11.69
C GLU A 63 -4.73 -15.63 -11.63
N TYR A 64 -3.64 -14.87 -11.54
CA TYR A 64 -2.29 -15.42 -11.35
C TYR A 64 -2.15 -16.16 -10.01
N GLN A 65 -2.72 -15.64 -8.92
CA GLN A 65 -2.70 -16.34 -7.63
C GLN A 65 -3.56 -17.62 -7.66
N LEU A 66 -4.73 -17.59 -8.32
CA LEU A 66 -5.64 -18.73 -8.49
C LEU A 66 -5.07 -19.83 -9.40
N THR A 67 -4.20 -19.51 -10.34
CA THR A 67 -3.50 -20.51 -11.16
C THR A 67 -2.29 -21.14 -10.44
N THR A 68 -1.88 -20.54 -9.32
CA THR A 68 -0.74 -20.99 -8.52
C THR A 68 -1.23 -21.55 -7.16
N SER A 69 -0.65 -21.12 -6.04
CA SER A 69 -0.93 -21.64 -4.69
C SER A 69 -2.16 -21.04 -4.02
N GLY A 70 -2.87 -20.14 -4.69
CA GLY A 70 -4.05 -19.44 -4.18
C GLY A 70 -5.35 -20.24 -4.22
N GLN A 71 -5.40 -21.41 -4.90
CA GLN A 71 -6.63 -22.19 -5.09
C GLN A 71 -7.33 -22.62 -3.79
N MET A 72 -6.58 -22.83 -2.71
CA MET A 72 -7.15 -23.24 -1.41
C MET A 72 -7.40 -22.07 -0.46
N HIS A 73 -7.19 -20.83 -0.89
CA HIS A 73 -7.21 -19.66 -0.03
C HIS A 73 -8.44 -18.77 -0.31
N GLY A 74 -9.23 -18.47 0.72
CA GLY A 74 -10.42 -17.62 0.59
C GLY A 74 -10.12 -16.12 0.43
N TYR A 75 -11.16 -15.31 0.19
CA TYR A 75 -11.04 -13.87 -0.12
C TYR A 75 -10.19 -13.07 0.87
N ARG A 76 -10.19 -13.40 2.17
CA ARG A 76 -9.36 -12.70 3.19
C ARG A 76 -7.87 -12.83 2.90
N TRP A 77 -7.45 -13.97 2.40
CA TRP A 77 -6.05 -14.21 2.04
C TRP A 77 -5.69 -13.48 0.74
N ILE A 78 -6.61 -13.44 -0.23
CA ILE A 78 -6.46 -12.65 -1.46
C ILE A 78 -6.29 -11.17 -1.11
N CYS A 79 -7.13 -10.62 -0.20
CA CYS A 79 -6.95 -9.26 0.31
C CYS A 79 -5.55 -9.02 0.88
N GLN A 80 -5.06 -9.97 1.70
CA GLN A 80 -3.74 -9.87 2.32
C GLN A 80 -2.61 -9.90 1.27
N LYS A 81 -2.71 -10.77 0.26
CA LYS A 81 -1.75 -10.84 -0.83
C LYS A 81 -1.74 -9.58 -1.69
N CYS A 82 -2.90 -9.01 -1.97
CA CYS A 82 -3.01 -7.73 -2.66
C CYS A 82 -2.29 -6.62 -1.85
N LEU A 83 -2.57 -6.52 -0.55
CA LEU A 83 -1.89 -5.54 0.32
C LEU A 83 -0.36 -5.72 0.33
N LEU A 84 0.13 -6.95 0.43
CA LEU A 84 1.57 -7.25 0.39
C LEU A 84 2.23 -6.87 -0.94
N ASN A 85 1.47 -6.88 -2.04
CA ASN A 85 1.93 -6.48 -3.37
C ASN A 85 1.57 -5.02 -3.71
N CYS A 86 1.28 -4.20 -2.69
CA CYS A 86 0.90 -2.80 -2.84
C CYS A 86 -0.38 -2.56 -3.68
N LEU A 87 -1.24 -3.58 -3.82
CA LEU A 87 -2.54 -3.48 -4.45
C LEU A 87 -3.61 -3.10 -3.42
N LYS A 88 -4.25 -1.95 -3.60
CA LYS A 88 -5.36 -1.48 -2.75
C LYS A 88 -6.68 -1.86 -3.38
N VAL A 89 -7.39 -2.81 -2.79
CA VAL A 89 -8.63 -3.37 -3.35
C VAL A 89 -9.79 -3.13 -2.39
N LYS A 90 -11.01 -2.85 -2.90
CA LYS A 90 -12.19 -2.89 -2.03
C LYS A 90 -12.56 -4.34 -1.77
N LYS A 91 -13.10 -4.60 -0.58
CA LYS A 91 -13.63 -5.92 -0.25
C LYS A 91 -14.71 -6.35 -1.27
N GLU A 92 -15.51 -5.41 -1.74
CA GLU A 92 -16.58 -5.61 -2.73
C GLU A 92 -16.02 -6.17 -4.05
N ASP A 93 -14.92 -5.62 -4.56
CA ASP A 93 -14.31 -5.99 -5.84
C ASP A 93 -13.80 -7.45 -5.86
N ILE A 94 -13.47 -8.01 -4.69
CA ILE A 94 -12.97 -9.38 -4.54
C ILE A 94 -14.13 -10.39 -4.43
N ILE A 95 -15.28 -9.97 -3.88
CA ILE A 95 -16.44 -10.85 -3.67
C ILE A 95 -17.16 -11.15 -5.00
N TYR A 96 -17.15 -10.21 -5.95
CA TYR A 96 -17.83 -10.40 -7.24
C TYR A 96 -17.19 -11.48 -8.14
N ASN A 97 -15.99 -11.97 -7.82
CA ASN A 97 -15.20 -12.87 -8.68
C ASN A 97 -14.71 -14.14 -7.98
N ALA A 98 -15.23 -14.47 -6.79
CA ALA A 98 -14.88 -15.67 -6.03
C ALA A 98 -15.89 -16.80 -6.22
#